data_AF-A0A3D0RGJ9-F1
#
_entry.id   AF-A0A3D0RGJ9-F1
#
_cell.length_a   1.000
_cell.length_b   1.000
_cell.length_c   1.000
_cell.angle_alpha   90.00
_cell.angle_beta   90.00
_cell.angle_gamma   90.00
#
_symmetry.space_group_name_H-M   'P 1'
#
loop_
_entity.id
_entity.type
_entity.pdbx_description
1 polymer ?
#
loop_
_entity_poly.entity_id
_entity_poly.type
_entity_poly.pdbx_seq_one_letter_code
_entity_poly.pdbx_strand_id
1 'polypeptide(L)'
;MTQSLSTPARAKVKSLTPMIAQYMSVKSAHPDSLLFYRMGDFYEMFFEDAEIGASVLGITLTKRGKSDGDDIPMCGVPVHSVDGYLARLIGAGHRVAICEQVEDPAEQKKRGGKGPLRREVIRILTPGTLTEDDLLVPRAYNYLAAMGRSGDRMAVAWADISTGDFAVQEVDEDRFEGLLSMLNPAELVFPAGMDVPDAVAQLRICCTEQAPSLFDSTAGNRALCDYFGTSSLDGFGQFSRAMTSAAGALLAYMDLTQKGNLPRLRPLQPVVETGYMEIDPATRRSLEITRTLS
;
A
#
# COMPACT_ATOMS: atom_id res chain seq x y z
N MET A 1 8.30 4.47 69.25
CA MET A 1 8.56 3.19 68.56
C MET A 1 8.06 3.32 67.13
N THR A 2 8.96 3.62 66.22
CA THR A 2 8.75 3.75 64.77
C THR A 2 8.66 2.35 64.15
N GLN A 3 7.51 1.97 63.61
CA GLN A 3 7.41 0.79 62.73
C GLN A 3 7.57 1.23 61.28
N SER A 4 8.70 0.83 60.72
CA SER A 4 9.05 0.86 59.30
C SER A 4 8.13 -0.11 58.54
N LEU A 5 7.17 0.41 57.79
CA LEU A 5 6.47 -0.35 56.76
C LEU A 5 7.39 -0.46 55.53
N SER A 6 7.84 -1.68 55.24
CA SER A 6 8.60 -2.03 54.05
C SER A 6 7.73 -1.92 52.80
N THR A 7 8.07 -1.01 51.90
CA THR A 7 7.51 -0.94 50.54
C THR A 7 7.86 -2.21 49.77
N PRO A 8 6.91 -2.89 49.09
CA PRO A 8 7.25 -4.04 48.27
C PRO A 8 8.08 -3.59 47.06
N ALA A 9 9.13 -4.34 46.76
CA ALA A 9 9.99 -4.10 45.62
C ALA A 9 9.17 -4.16 44.32
N ARG A 10 9.13 -3.04 43.61
CA ARG A 10 8.54 -2.92 42.27
C ARG A 10 9.25 -3.92 41.36
N ALA A 11 8.54 -4.97 40.94
CA ALA A 11 9.06 -5.94 39.98
C ALA A 11 9.58 -5.20 38.74
N LYS A 12 10.87 -5.39 38.42
CA LYS A 12 11.48 -4.82 37.22
C LYS A 12 10.87 -5.48 36.00
N VAL A 13 9.91 -4.81 35.35
CA VAL A 13 9.51 -5.11 33.97
C VAL A 13 10.79 -5.05 33.13
N LYS A 14 11.20 -6.17 32.53
CA LYS A 14 12.44 -6.27 31.76
C LYS A 14 12.19 -5.59 30.41
N SER A 15 12.64 -4.34 30.30
CA SER A 15 12.47 -3.50 29.11
C SER A 15 12.96 -4.18 27.83
N LEU A 16 12.18 -4.09 26.75
CA LEU A 16 12.55 -4.46 25.39
C LEU A 16 13.96 -3.97 25.04
N THR A 17 14.71 -4.74 24.25
CA THR A 17 15.97 -4.25 23.71
C THR A 17 15.72 -2.98 22.89
N PRO A 18 16.65 -2.01 22.84
CA PRO A 18 16.44 -0.78 22.09
C PRO A 18 16.07 -1.01 20.61
N MET A 19 16.58 -2.08 20.00
CA MET A 19 16.23 -2.47 18.63
C MET A 19 14.78 -2.94 18.52
N ILE A 20 14.34 -3.85 19.40
CA ILE A 20 12.95 -4.33 19.38
C ILE A 20 11.97 -3.21 19.74
N ALA A 21 12.34 -2.31 20.65
CA ALA A 21 11.53 -1.12 20.94
C ALA A 21 11.36 -0.23 19.69
N GLN A 22 12.43 -0.04 18.91
CA GLN A 22 12.35 0.69 17.64
C GLN A 22 11.51 -0.07 16.60
N TYR A 23 11.67 -1.39 16.48
CA TYR A 23 10.83 -2.22 15.61
C TYR A 23 9.34 -2.08 15.94
N MET A 24 8.97 -2.22 17.22
CA MET A 24 7.57 -2.08 17.67
C MET A 24 7.01 -0.69 17.38
N SER A 25 7.82 0.34 17.59
CA SER A 25 7.44 1.72 17.23
C SER A 25 7.11 1.84 15.74
N VAL A 26 7.96 1.28 14.86
CA VAL A 26 7.72 1.30 13.42
C VAL A 26 6.50 0.46 13.03
N LYS A 27 6.37 -0.76 13.59
CA LYS A 27 5.24 -1.66 13.32
C LYS A 27 3.91 -1.05 13.77
N SER A 28 3.88 -0.32 14.88
CA SER A 28 2.67 0.33 15.38
C SER A 28 2.12 1.41 14.43
N ALA A 29 2.97 1.99 13.59
CA ALA A 29 2.55 2.93 12.54
C ALA A 29 2.08 2.21 11.26
N HIS A 30 2.30 0.90 11.15
CA HIS A 30 1.98 0.06 10.00
C HIS A 30 1.37 -1.29 10.43
N PRO A 31 0.25 -1.30 11.18
CA PRO A 31 -0.32 -2.52 11.73
C PRO A 31 -0.74 -3.51 10.63
N ASP A 32 -1.28 -3.02 9.52
CA ASP A 32 -1.86 -3.81 8.42
C ASP A 32 -0.83 -4.26 7.37
N SER A 33 0.46 -4.19 7.66
CA SER A 33 1.54 -4.56 6.73
C SER A 33 2.60 -5.38 7.43
N LEU A 34 3.12 -6.40 6.75
CA LEU A 34 4.32 -7.10 7.19
C LEU A 34 5.49 -6.12 7.15
N LEU A 35 6.30 -6.08 8.20
CA LEU A 35 7.42 -5.15 8.30
C LEU A 35 8.74 -5.85 7.96
N PHE A 36 9.25 -5.57 6.76
CA PHE A 36 10.62 -5.93 6.37
C PHE A 36 11.58 -4.94 7.02
N TYR A 37 12.18 -5.34 8.13
CA TYR A 37 13.06 -4.50 8.92
C TYR A 37 14.53 -4.74 8.58
N ARG A 38 15.21 -3.72 8.03
CA ARG A 38 16.59 -3.86 7.55
C ARG A 38 17.59 -4.13 8.69
N MET A 39 18.23 -5.29 8.63
CA MET A 39 19.26 -5.75 9.56
C MET A 39 20.49 -6.25 8.78
N GLY A 40 21.43 -5.34 8.48
CA GLY A 40 22.63 -5.68 7.71
C GLY A 40 22.28 -6.08 6.28
N ASP A 41 22.53 -7.34 5.90
CA ASP A 41 22.23 -7.87 4.57
C ASP A 41 20.90 -8.66 4.49
N PHE A 42 20.07 -8.53 5.53
CA PHE A 42 18.77 -9.19 5.64
C PHE A 42 17.65 -8.19 5.89
N TYR A 43 16.46 -8.53 5.41
CA TYR A 43 15.21 -8.03 5.97
C TYR A 43 14.69 -9.06 6.96
N GLU A 44 14.51 -8.63 8.20
CA GLU A 44 13.99 -9.47 9.28
C GLU A 44 12.55 -9.05 9.64
N MET A 45 11.73 -10.04 9.94
CA MET A 45 10.39 -9.90 10.52
C MET A 45 10.40 -10.51 11.92
N PHE A 46 9.59 -9.98 12.82
CA PHE A 46 9.50 -10.46 14.21
C PHE A 46 8.06 -10.72 14.62
N PHE A 47 7.87 -11.52 15.68
CA PHE A 47 6.55 -11.82 16.25
C PHE A 47 5.60 -12.41 15.20
N GLU A 48 4.36 -11.92 15.13
CA GLU A 48 3.34 -12.39 14.18
C GLU A 48 3.79 -12.24 12.72
N ASP A 49 4.48 -11.14 12.37
CA ASP A 49 5.02 -10.97 11.02
C ASP A 49 5.99 -12.09 10.65
N ALA A 50 6.78 -12.56 11.62
CA ALA A 50 7.72 -13.67 11.39
C ALA A 50 6.99 -14.99 11.15
N GLU A 51 5.91 -15.25 11.87
CA GLU A 51 5.10 -16.47 11.74
C GLU A 51 4.39 -16.51 10.38
N ILE A 52 3.75 -15.40 10.00
CA ILE A 52 3.12 -15.22 8.68
C ILE A 52 4.17 -15.35 7.59
N GLY A 53 5.27 -14.60 7.69
CA GLY A 53 6.35 -14.59 6.71
C GLY A 53 6.97 -15.98 6.52
N ALA A 54 7.26 -16.69 7.61
CA ALA A 54 7.82 -18.04 7.55
C ALA A 54 6.87 -19.02 6.85
N SER A 55 5.58 -18.96 7.15
CA SER A 55 4.55 -19.80 6.55
C SER A 55 4.39 -19.53 5.04
N VAL A 56 4.19 -18.27 4.66
CA VAL A 56 3.93 -17.89 3.25
C VAL A 56 5.17 -18.10 2.38
N LEU A 57 6.35 -17.77 2.90
CA LEU A 57 7.61 -17.87 2.17
C LEU A 57 8.23 -19.26 2.23
N GLY A 58 7.76 -20.14 3.11
CA GLY A 58 8.35 -21.46 3.32
C GLY A 58 9.81 -21.37 3.81
N ILE A 59 10.11 -20.36 4.63
CA ILE A 59 11.44 -20.15 5.22
C ILE A 59 11.44 -20.54 6.69
N THR A 60 12.62 -20.81 7.24
CA THR A 60 12.75 -21.24 8.63
C THR A 60 12.31 -20.16 9.61
N LEU A 61 11.36 -20.49 10.49
CA LEU A 61 11.06 -19.69 11.67
C LEU A 61 12.10 -19.97 12.76
N THR A 62 12.79 -18.92 13.19
CA THR A 62 13.82 -18.97 14.24
C THR A 62 13.44 -18.07 15.41
N LYS A 63 14.37 -17.83 16.33
CA LYS A 63 14.15 -17.05 17.54
C LYS A 63 15.31 -16.10 17.77
N ARG A 64 15.03 -14.85 18.18
CA ARG A 64 16.05 -13.83 18.46
C ARG A 64 15.81 -13.11 19.78
N GLY A 65 16.52 -13.52 20.82
CA GLY A 65 16.43 -12.89 22.14
C GLY A 65 15.11 -13.19 22.84
N LYS A 66 14.79 -12.41 23.88
CA LYS A 66 13.60 -12.60 24.72
C LYS A 66 12.84 -11.31 24.96
N SER A 67 11.52 -11.39 25.00
CA SER A 67 10.59 -10.33 25.43
C SER A 67 9.71 -10.89 26.54
N ASP A 68 9.64 -10.20 27.69
CA ASP A 68 8.84 -10.62 28.86
C ASP A 68 9.03 -12.08 29.35
N GLY A 69 10.13 -12.73 28.96
CA GLY A 69 10.48 -14.09 29.34
C GLY A 69 10.39 -15.09 28.19
N ASP A 70 9.61 -14.77 27.16
CA ASP A 70 9.38 -15.59 25.97
C ASP A 70 10.37 -15.29 24.86
N ASP A 71 10.64 -16.28 24.03
CA ASP A 71 11.50 -16.12 22.86
C ASP A 71 10.77 -15.30 21.79
N ILE A 72 11.47 -14.38 21.14
CA ILE A 72 10.89 -13.57 20.05
C ILE A 72 10.99 -14.36 18.74
N PRO A 73 9.86 -14.74 18.09
CA PRO A 73 9.87 -15.36 16.77
C PRO A 73 10.52 -14.42 15.74
N MET A 74 11.34 -14.98 14.86
CA MET A 74 12.05 -14.23 13.83
C MET A 74 12.26 -15.07 12.57
N CYS A 75 12.02 -14.48 11.41
CA CYS A 75 12.48 -15.00 10.13
C CYS A 75 13.03 -13.86 9.28
N GLY A 76 13.79 -14.17 8.24
CA GLY A 76 14.38 -13.14 7.40
C GLY A 76 14.77 -13.63 6.03
N VAL A 77 14.88 -12.68 5.10
CA VAL A 77 15.23 -12.91 3.70
C VAL A 77 16.46 -12.09 3.31
N PRO A 78 17.33 -12.62 2.45
CA PRO A 78 18.50 -11.88 1.99
C PRO A 78 18.07 -10.72 1.07
N VAL A 79 18.66 -9.55 1.30
CA VAL A 79 18.32 -8.31 0.56
C VAL A 79 18.51 -8.47 -0.94
N HIS A 80 19.61 -9.11 -1.37
CA HIS A 80 19.94 -9.29 -2.78
C HIS A 80 18.98 -10.23 -3.54
N SER A 81 18.07 -10.89 -2.83
CA SER A 81 17.07 -11.81 -3.40
C SER A 81 15.65 -11.45 -2.97
N VAL A 82 15.45 -10.22 -2.45
CA VAL A 82 14.21 -9.82 -1.78
C VAL A 82 12.99 -9.83 -2.72
N ASP A 83 13.18 -9.50 -3.99
CA ASP A 83 12.09 -9.32 -4.96
C ASP A 83 11.23 -10.58 -5.10
N GLY A 84 11.83 -11.76 -5.23
CA GLY A 84 11.09 -13.02 -5.30
C GLY A 84 10.27 -13.34 -4.03
N TYR A 85 10.71 -12.88 -2.85
CA TYR A 85 9.94 -13.02 -1.60
C TYR A 85 8.81 -12.01 -1.53
N LEU A 86 9.05 -10.77 -1.97
CA LEU A 86 8.00 -9.75 -2.08
C LEU A 86 6.88 -10.22 -3.01
N ALA A 87 7.21 -10.77 -4.18
CA ALA A 87 6.24 -11.34 -5.12
C ALA A 87 5.28 -12.33 -4.46
N ARG A 88 5.83 -13.23 -3.65
CA ARG A 88 5.07 -14.27 -2.96
C ARG A 88 4.19 -13.71 -1.85
N LEU A 89 4.66 -12.73 -1.10
CA LEU A 89 3.86 -12.07 -0.06
C LEU A 89 2.71 -11.25 -0.67
N ILE A 90 3.01 -10.43 -1.69
CA ILE A 90 2.01 -9.65 -2.41
C ILE A 90 0.97 -10.56 -3.07
N GLY A 91 1.41 -11.63 -3.75
CA GLY A 91 0.54 -12.61 -4.38
C GLY A 91 -0.32 -13.41 -3.39
N ALA A 92 0.13 -13.54 -2.14
CA ALA A 92 -0.66 -14.11 -1.04
C ALA A 92 -1.60 -13.09 -0.37
N GLY A 93 -1.66 -11.85 -0.87
CA GLY A 93 -2.55 -10.80 -0.36
C GLY A 93 -1.98 -9.99 0.81
N HIS A 94 -0.68 -10.09 1.10
CA HIS A 94 -0.05 -9.29 2.14
C HIS A 94 0.52 -7.98 1.60
N ARG A 95 0.37 -6.89 2.35
CA ARG A 95 1.11 -5.64 2.14
C ARG A 95 2.44 -5.72 2.87
N VAL A 96 3.49 -5.12 2.30
CA VAL A 96 4.84 -5.18 2.89
C VAL A 96 5.43 -3.77 3.03
N ALA A 97 5.72 -3.35 4.26
CA ALA A 97 6.42 -2.11 4.56
C ALA A 97 7.94 -2.36 4.59
N ILE A 98 8.69 -1.63 3.78
CA ILE A 98 10.15 -1.71 3.71
C ILE A 98 10.76 -0.66 4.63
N CYS A 99 11.35 -1.12 5.72
CA CYS A 99 12.01 -0.27 6.70
C CYS A 99 13.51 -0.30 6.54
N GLU A 100 14.08 0.82 6.10
CA GLU A 100 15.50 0.98 5.80
C GLU A 100 16.22 1.79 6.86
N GLN A 101 17.54 1.61 6.92
CA GLN A 101 18.39 2.42 7.79
C GLN A 101 18.69 3.76 7.12
N VAL A 102 18.14 4.84 7.68
CA VAL A 102 18.22 6.20 7.15
C VAL A 102 19.24 7.08 7.88
N GLU A 103 19.99 6.50 8.80
CA GLU A 103 21.05 7.17 9.55
C GLU A 103 22.34 6.37 9.43
N ASP A 104 23.45 7.07 9.20
CA ASP A 104 24.77 6.47 9.20
C ASP A 104 25.45 6.51 10.59
N PRO A 105 26.48 5.68 10.83
CA PRO A 105 27.20 5.68 12.11
C PRO A 105 27.86 7.02 12.48
N ALA A 106 28.15 7.90 11.52
CA ALA A 106 28.74 9.22 11.77
C ALA A 106 27.67 10.20 12.29
N GLU A 107 26.47 10.18 11.73
CA GLU A 107 25.30 10.92 12.20
C GLU A 107 24.88 10.48 13.59
N GLN A 108 24.89 9.17 13.85
CA GLN A 108 24.64 8.63 15.18
C GLN A 108 25.62 9.19 16.23
N LYS A 109 26.91 9.28 15.87
CA LYS A 109 27.93 9.87 16.73
C LYS A 109 27.66 11.35 16.99
N LYS A 110 27.20 12.11 15.99
CA LYS A 110 26.83 13.53 16.13
C LYS A 110 25.69 13.72 17.14
N ARG A 111 24.70 12.81 17.20
CA ARG A 111 23.61 12.84 18.20
C ARG A 111 23.94 12.19 19.54
N GLY A 112 25.22 11.93 19.82
CA GLY A 112 25.68 11.43 21.12
C GLY A 112 25.85 9.91 21.22
N GLY A 113 25.78 9.18 20.11
CA GLY A 113 26.20 7.77 20.01
C GLY A 113 25.37 6.76 20.82
N LYS A 114 24.17 7.13 21.26
CA LYS A 114 23.30 6.29 22.10
C LYS A 114 22.13 5.71 21.29
N GLY A 115 21.79 4.45 21.54
CA GLY A 115 20.66 3.76 20.91
C GLY A 115 20.95 3.27 19.48
N PRO A 116 20.02 2.51 18.87
CA PRO A 116 20.18 1.96 17.52
C PRO A 116 20.16 3.07 16.46
N LEU A 117 20.71 2.77 15.27
CA LEU A 117 20.63 3.65 14.10
C LEU A 117 19.17 3.89 13.70
N ARG A 118 18.83 5.12 13.32
CA ARG A 118 17.48 5.47 12.89
C ARG A 118 17.07 4.65 11.66
N ARG A 119 15.83 4.17 11.71
CA ARG A 119 15.20 3.39 10.65
C ARG A 119 13.81 3.92 10.41
N GLU A 120 13.44 4.00 9.13
CA GLU A 120 12.17 4.55 8.68
C GLU A 120 11.60 3.69 7.56
N VAL A 121 10.27 3.63 7.46
CA VAL A 121 9.61 2.98 6.32
C VAL A 121 9.73 3.89 5.11
N ILE A 122 10.48 3.44 4.11
CA ILE A 122 10.73 4.20 2.88
C ILE A 122 9.70 3.90 1.79
N ARG A 123 8.99 2.77 1.90
CA ARG A 123 7.99 2.35 0.92
C ARG A 123 7.06 1.29 1.51
N ILE A 124 5.82 1.26 1.04
CA ILE A 124 4.85 0.19 1.32
C ILE A 124 4.47 -0.43 -0.02
N LEU A 125 4.78 -1.71 -0.21
CA LEU A 125 4.39 -2.47 -1.38
C LEU A 125 2.99 -3.03 -1.18
N THR A 126 2.15 -2.82 -2.18
CA THR A 126 0.79 -3.33 -2.29
C THR A 126 0.58 -3.84 -3.72
N PRO A 127 -0.45 -4.66 -3.99
CA PRO A 127 -0.68 -5.20 -5.33
C PRO A 127 -0.74 -4.13 -6.43
N GLY A 128 -1.35 -2.97 -6.17
CA GLY A 128 -1.45 -1.89 -7.16
C GLY A 128 -0.22 -0.97 -7.24
N THR A 129 0.76 -1.10 -6.35
CA THR A 129 1.85 -0.11 -6.23
C THR A 129 3.25 -0.65 -6.59
N LEU A 130 3.26 -1.77 -7.30
CA LEU A 130 4.48 -2.45 -7.77
C LEU A 130 5.15 -1.67 -8.90
N THR A 131 6.48 -1.67 -8.89
CA THR A 131 7.30 -1.04 -9.95
C THR A 131 8.44 -1.94 -10.42
N GLU A 132 8.73 -2.98 -9.66
CA GLU A 132 9.79 -3.94 -9.94
C GLU A 132 9.38 -4.85 -11.11
N ASP A 133 10.23 -4.94 -12.13
CA ASP A 133 9.97 -5.75 -13.33
C ASP A 133 9.66 -7.22 -12.98
N ASP A 134 10.35 -7.77 -11.98
CA ASP A 134 10.17 -9.17 -11.53
C ASP A 134 8.83 -9.41 -10.83
N LEU A 135 8.14 -8.35 -10.40
CA LEU A 135 6.83 -8.41 -9.75
C LEU A 135 5.67 -8.15 -10.72
N LEU A 136 5.96 -7.58 -11.89
CA LEU A 136 4.97 -7.19 -12.88
C LEU A 136 4.72 -8.33 -13.88
N VAL A 137 3.46 -8.50 -14.28
CA VAL A 137 3.10 -9.46 -15.33
C VAL A 137 3.46 -8.86 -16.69
N PRO A 138 4.32 -9.50 -17.49
CA PRO A 138 4.70 -8.96 -18.79
C PRO A 138 3.49 -8.73 -19.70
N ARG A 139 3.44 -7.57 -20.35
CA ARG A 139 2.37 -7.16 -21.29
C ARG A 139 0.98 -7.06 -20.67
N ALA A 140 0.89 -6.96 -19.35
CA ALA A 140 -0.34 -6.60 -18.65
C ALA A 140 -0.12 -5.29 -17.89
N TYR A 141 -1.20 -4.53 -17.71
CA TYR A 141 -1.20 -3.38 -16.83
C TYR A 141 -1.29 -3.83 -15.38
N ASN A 142 -0.63 -3.10 -14.48
CA ASN A 142 -0.77 -3.28 -13.03
C ASN A 142 -1.53 -2.08 -12.44
N TYR A 143 -2.80 -1.95 -12.81
CA TYR A 143 -3.58 -0.79 -12.42
C TYR A 143 -3.88 -0.77 -10.92
N LEU A 144 -3.59 0.37 -10.31
CA LEU A 144 -4.19 0.82 -9.06
C LEU A 144 -5.41 1.66 -9.41
N ALA A 145 -6.56 1.33 -8.84
CA ALA A 145 -7.80 2.08 -9.03
C ALA A 145 -8.27 2.71 -7.72
N ALA A 146 -9.03 3.81 -7.81
CA ALA A 146 -9.72 4.43 -6.69
C ALA A 146 -11.15 4.79 -7.07
N MET A 147 -12.09 4.55 -6.17
CA MET A 147 -13.50 4.90 -6.32
C MET A 147 -13.83 6.16 -5.53
N GLY A 148 -14.32 7.20 -6.21
CA GLY A 148 -14.77 8.46 -5.59
C GLY A 148 -16.26 8.71 -5.81
N ARG A 149 -16.90 9.44 -4.90
CA ARG A 149 -18.29 9.87 -5.01
C ARG A 149 -18.46 11.35 -4.67
N SER A 150 -19.43 12.01 -5.32
CA SER A 150 -19.86 13.36 -4.97
C SER A 150 -21.35 13.53 -5.26
N GLY A 151 -22.16 13.61 -4.20
CA GLY A 151 -23.61 13.47 -4.33
C GLY A 151 -23.95 12.09 -4.90
N ASP A 152 -24.80 12.06 -5.92
CA ASP A 152 -25.22 10.82 -6.59
C ASP A 152 -24.26 10.37 -7.70
N ARG A 153 -23.19 11.13 -7.97
CA ARG A 153 -22.21 10.80 -9.01
C ARG A 153 -21.07 9.97 -8.45
N MET A 154 -20.66 8.96 -9.21
CA MET A 154 -19.53 8.09 -8.92
C MET A 154 -18.50 8.16 -10.05
N ALA A 155 -17.23 7.99 -9.70
CA ALA A 155 -16.16 7.92 -10.67
C ALA A 155 -15.08 6.93 -10.22
N VAL A 156 -14.37 6.39 -11.20
CA VAL A 156 -13.18 5.56 -10.99
C VAL A 156 -12.00 6.25 -11.62
N ALA A 157 -10.96 6.47 -10.83
CA ALA A 157 -9.65 6.86 -11.33
C ALA A 157 -8.74 5.64 -11.30
N TRP A 158 -7.85 5.50 -12.26
CA TRP A 158 -6.85 4.44 -12.26
C TRP A 158 -5.53 4.91 -12.82
N ALA A 159 -4.45 4.31 -12.33
CA ALA A 159 -3.11 4.59 -12.78
C ALA A 159 -2.28 3.32 -12.83
N ASP A 160 -1.34 3.28 -13.77
CA ASP A 160 -0.24 2.31 -13.76
C ASP A 160 1.03 3.05 -13.35
N ILE A 161 1.55 2.72 -12.16
CA ILE A 161 2.72 3.39 -11.57
C ILE A 161 3.97 3.17 -12.44
N SER A 162 4.06 2.04 -13.14
CA SER A 162 5.21 1.67 -13.96
C SER A 162 5.26 2.43 -15.29
N THR A 163 4.09 2.72 -15.89
CA THR A 163 4.01 3.44 -17.18
C THR A 163 3.72 4.93 -17.03
N GLY A 164 3.20 5.33 -15.87
CA GLY A 164 2.69 6.67 -15.58
C GLY A 164 1.32 6.93 -16.19
N ASP A 165 0.63 5.94 -16.77
CA ASP A 165 -0.73 6.15 -17.27
C ASP A 165 -1.65 6.54 -16.11
N PHE A 166 -2.50 7.55 -16.34
CA PHE A 166 -3.41 8.07 -15.33
C PHE A 166 -4.69 8.59 -15.97
N ALA A 167 -5.82 7.97 -15.63
CA ALA A 167 -7.11 8.26 -16.23
C ALA A 167 -8.23 8.23 -15.20
N VAL A 168 -9.38 8.83 -15.56
CA VAL A 168 -10.57 8.87 -14.72
C VAL A 168 -11.84 8.86 -15.56
N GLN A 169 -12.87 8.19 -15.08
CA GLN A 169 -14.17 8.07 -15.74
C GLN A 169 -15.30 8.21 -14.72
N GLU A 170 -16.33 9.01 -15.03
CA GLU A 170 -17.62 8.91 -14.33
C GLU A 170 -18.31 7.61 -14.74
N VAL A 171 -18.87 6.90 -13.77
CA VAL A 171 -19.50 5.61 -14.01
C VAL A 171 -20.78 5.49 -13.21
N ASP A 172 -21.83 5.00 -13.87
CA ASP A 172 -23.08 4.67 -13.22
C ASP A 172 -22.92 3.40 -12.37
N GLU A 173 -23.77 3.24 -11.35
CA GLU A 173 -23.65 2.13 -10.39
C GLU A 173 -23.80 0.75 -11.05
N ASP A 174 -24.66 0.64 -12.08
CA ASP A 174 -24.87 -0.58 -12.86
C ASP A 174 -23.70 -0.91 -13.82
N ARG A 175 -22.87 0.09 -14.16
CA ARG A 175 -21.72 -0.07 -15.06
C ARG A 175 -20.38 -0.20 -14.34
N PHE A 176 -20.36 0.03 -13.03
CA PHE A 176 -19.16 -0.03 -12.20
C PHE A 176 -18.43 -1.37 -12.27
N GLU A 177 -19.18 -2.47 -12.14
CA GLU A 177 -18.62 -3.83 -12.25
C GLU A 177 -17.99 -4.08 -13.63
N GLY A 178 -18.69 -3.67 -14.70
CA GLY A 178 -18.21 -3.80 -16.07
C GLY A 178 -16.89 -3.06 -16.28
N LEU A 179 -16.79 -1.84 -15.76
CA LEU A 179 -15.56 -1.04 -15.80
C LEU A 179 -14.41 -1.72 -15.03
N LEU A 180 -14.65 -2.19 -13.80
CA LEU A 180 -13.63 -2.88 -13.02
C LEU A 180 -13.19 -4.20 -13.67
N SER A 181 -14.12 -4.96 -14.25
CA SER A 181 -13.79 -6.17 -15.01
C SER A 181 -13.00 -5.85 -16.28
N MET A 182 -13.25 -4.71 -16.91
CA MET A 182 -12.54 -4.26 -18.11
C MET A 182 -11.12 -3.82 -17.79
N LEU A 183 -10.94 -3.07 -16.69
CA LEU A 183 -9.65 -2.58 -16.20
C LEU A 183 -8.82 -3.68 -15.54
N ASN A 184 -9.47 -4.60 -14.82
CA ASN A 184 -8.85 -5.64 -14.01
C ASN A 184 -7.72 -5.08 -13.11
N PRO A 185 -8.03 -4.11 -12.22
CA PRO A 185 -7.01 -3.52 -11.36
C PRO A 185 -6.48 -4.53 -10.35
N ALA A 186 -5.19 -4.45 -10.04
CA ALA A 186 -4.57 -5.25 -9.00
C ALA A 186 -5.07 -4.84 -7.61
N GLU A 187 -5.41 -3.56 -7.44
CA GLU A 187 -5.91 -3.00 -6.19
C GLU A 187 -6.94 -1.89 -6.44
N LEU A 188 -8.02 -1.89 -5.66
CA LEU A 188 -9.06 -0.87 -5.62
C LEU A 188 -9.07 -0.19 -4.25
N VAL A 189 -8.89 1.12 -4.25
CA VAL A 189 -8.91 1.97 -3.06
C VAL A 189 -10.26 2.66 -2.95
N PHE A 190 -10.88 2.61 -1.78
CA PHE A 190 -12.23 3.16 -1.57
C PHE A 190 -12.39 3.75 -0.16
N PRO A 191 -13.33 4.70 0.04
CA PRO A 191 -13.51 5.36 1.33
C PRO A 191 -14.14 4.43 2.36
N ALA A 192 -13.72 4.60 3.62
CA ALA A 192 -14.27 3.88 4.75
C ALA A 192 -15.77 4.10 4.92
N GLY A 193 -16.49 3.03 5.26
CA GLY A 193 -17.95 3.04 5.38
C GLY A 193 -18.70 3.11 4.05
N MET A 194 -18.03 2.92 2.92
CA MET A 194 -18.66 2.73 1.62
C MET A 194 -18.63 1.26 1.24
N ASP A 195 -19.79 0.70 0.94
CA ASP A 195 -19.88 -0.68 0.47
C ASP A 195 -19.34 -0.77 -0.95
N VAL A 196 -18.45 -1.74 -1.17
CA VAL A 196 -18.06 -2.16 -2.51
C VAL A 196 -19.08 -3.21 -2.95
N PRO A 197 -19.70 -3.08 -4.14
CA PRO A 197 -20.70 -4.06 -4.59
C PRO A 197 -20.18 -5.49 -4.53
N ASP A 198 -21.00 -6.43 -4.06
CA ASP A 198 -20.63 -7.86 -3.91
C ASP A 198 -20.04 -8.48 -5.18
N ALA A 199 -20.44 -7.97 -6.35
CA ALA A 199 -19.91 -8.42 -7.63
C ALA A 199 -18.39 -8.16 -7.78
N VAL A 200 -17.87 -7.11 -7.15
CA VAL A 200 -16.42 -6.82 -7.12
C VAL A 200 -15.65 -7.85 -6.30
N ALA A 201 -16.27 -8.45 -5.27
CA ALA A 201 -15.64 -9.51 -4.50
C ALA A 201 -15.29 -10.73 -5.37
N GLN A 202 -16.00 -10.92 -6.50
CA GLN A 202 -15.73 -12.01 -7.44
C GLN A 202 -14.54 -11.72 -8.38
N LEU A 203 -14.15 -10.45 -8.53
CA LEU A 203 -13.10 -10.03 -9.47
C LEU A 203 -11.67 -10.29 -8.97
N ARG A 204 -11.49 -10.85 -7.75
CA ARG A 204 -10.18 -11.09 -7.12
C ARG A 204 -9.29 -9.84 -7.03
N ILE A 205 -9.92 -8.67 -6.93
CA ILE A 205 -9.24 -7.38 -6.77
C ILE A 205 -8.90 -7.20 -5.29
N CYS A 206 -7.67 -6.76 -4.99
CA CYS A 206 -7.33 -6.36 -3.63
C CYS A 206 -8.09 -5.08 -3.26
N CYS A 207 -8.98 -5.14 -2.28
CA CYS A 207 -9.78 -3.99 -1.87
C CYS A 207 -9.16 -3.35 -0.63
N THR A 208 -8.77 -2.08 -0.74
CA THR A 208 -8.12 -1.32 0.33
C THR A 208 -9.00 -0.15 0.77
N GLU A 209 -9.51 -0.24 1.99
CA GLU A 209 -10.27 0.84 2.63
C GLU A 209 -9.33 1.97 3.07
N GLN A 210 -9.75 3.21 2.89
CA GLN A 210 -9.00 4.41 3.27
C GLN A 210 -9.89 5.47 3.92
N ALA A 211 -9.29 6.37 4.71
CA ALA A 211 -10.05 7.40 5.40
C ALA A 211 -10.84 8.29 4.41
N PRO A 212 -12.12 8.62 4.67
CA PRO A 212 -12.96 9.38 3.73
C PRO A 212 -12.38 10.76 3.39
N SER A 213 -11.53 11.33 4.25
CA SER A 213 -10.82 12.59 4.01
C SER A 213 -9.90 12.55 2.80
N LEU A 214 -9.39 11.37 2.38
CA LEU A 214 -8.59 11.24 1.17
C LEU A 214 -9.42 11.48 -0.10
N PHE A 215 -10.75 11.36 -0.01
CA PHE A 215 -11.68 11.46 -1.14
C PHE A 215 -12.39 12.82 -1.21
N ASP A 216 -11.92 13.84 -0.48
CA ASP A 216 -12.48 15.19 -0.63
C ASP A 216 -12.13 15.77 -2.00
N SER A 217 -13.16 16.10 -2.79
CA SER A 217 -13.00 16.59 -4.17
C SER A 217 -12.20 17.89 -4.26
N THR A 218 -12.27 18.75 -3.24
CA THR A 218 -11.65 20.09 -3.24
C THR A 218 -10.16 19.96 -2.91
N ALA A 219 -9.82 19.17 -1.89
CA ALA A 219 -8.46 18.80 -1.57
C ALA A 219 -7.82 18.00 -2.72
N GLY A 220 -8.56 17.05 -3.30
CA GLY A 220 -8.12 16.27 -4.45
C GLY A 220 -7.79 17.14 -5.67
N ASN A 221 -8.66 18.09 -6.03
CA ASN A 221 -8.37 19.04 -7.11
C ASN A 221 -7.10 19.87 -6.84
N ARG A 222 -6.92 20.33 -5.60
CA ARG A 222 -5.72 21.08 -5.20
C ARG A 222 -4.47 20.23 -5.31
N ALA A 223 -4.50 19.00 -4.77
CA ALA A 223 -3.37 18.08 -4.83
C ALA A 223 -2.98 17.73 -6.28
N LEU A 224 -3.96 17.51 -7.16
CA LEU A 224 -3.72 17.30 -8.59
C LEU A 224 -3.08 18.53 -9.24
N CYS A 225 -3.58 19.73 -8.96
CA CYS A 225 -3.00 20.98 -9.48
C CYS A 225 -1.56 21.19 -9.00
N ASP A 226 -1.30 20.97 -7.70
CA ASP A 226 0.03 21.08 -7.11
C ASP A 226 1.00 20.06 -7.72
N TYR A 227 0.55 18.81 -7.91
CA TYR A 227 1.35 17.74 -8.50
C TYR A 227 1.73 18.03 -9.96
N PHE A 228 0.78 18.51 -10.77
CA PHE A 228 1.04 18.86 -12.17
C PHE A 228 1.65 20.25 -12.38
N GLY A 229 1.76 21.06 -11.31
CA GLY A 229 2.29 22.43 -11.38
C GLY A 229 1.39 23.40 -12.16
N THR A 230 0.07 23.22 -12.08
CA THR A 230 -0.92 24.00 -12.83
C THR A 230 -1.88 24.74 -11.88
N SER A 231 -2.43 25.88 -12.30
CA SER A 231 -3.44 26.61 -11.50
C SER A 231 -4.84 26.00 -11.57
N SER A 232 -5.14 25.23 -12.62
CA SER A 232 -6.38 24.48 -12.81
C SER A 232 -6.15 23.26 -13.70
N LEU A 233 -7.10 22.31 -13.67
CA LEU A 233 -7.08 21.11 -14.51
C LEU A 233 -7.71 21.33 -15.90
N ASP A 234 -8.20 22.54 -16.21
CA ASP A 234 -8.95 22.82 -17.45
C ASP A 234 -8.16 22.50 -18.72
N GLY A 235 -6.82 22.60 -18.64
CA GLY A 235 -5.91 22.25 -19.73
C GLY A 235 -5.80 20.74 -20.02
N PHE A 236 -6.25 19.90 -19.08
CA PHE A 236 -6.26 18.43 -19.22
C PHE A 236 -7.63 17.88 -19.60
N GLY A 237 -8.70 18.64 -19.34
CA GLY A 237 -10.06 18.29 -19.71
C GLY A 237 -11.09 18.78 -18.69
N GLN A 238 -12.31 18.28 -18.82
CA GLN A 238 -13.38 18.58 -17.87
C GLN A 238 -13.47 17.46 -16.84
N PHE A 239 -13.47 17.83 -15.57
CA PHE A 239 -13.54 16.89 -14.45
C PHE A 239 -14.68 17.26 -13.54
N SER A 240 -15.52 16.29 -13.21
CA SER A 240 -16.53 16.47 -12.17
C SER A 240 -15.91 16.36 -10.78
N ARG A 241 -16.71 16.70 -9.76
CA ARG A 241 -16.30 16.53 -8.36
C ARG A 241 -16.09 15.06 -7.99
N ALA A 242 -16.82 14.12 -8.59
CA ALA A 242 -16.61 12.69 -8.37
C ALA A 242 -15.27 12.26 -8.97
N MET A 243 -14.93 12.74 -10.18
CA MET A 243 -13.65 12.46 -10.82
C MET A 243 -12.47 13.00 -10.00
N THR A 244 -12.53 14.24 -9.52
CA THR A 244 -11.44 14.81 -8.70
C THR A 244 -11.35 14.18 -7.31
N SER A 245 -12.47 13.69 -6.75
CA SER A 245 -12.48 12.87 -5.54
C SER A 245 -11.71 11.57 -5.76
N ALA A 246 -12.02 10.82 -6.83
CA ALA A 246 -11.35 9.56 -7.15
C ALA A 246 -9.86 9.75 -7.47
N ALA A 247 -9.53 10.67 -8.38
CA ALA A 247 -8.17 10.90 -8.83
C ALA A 247 -7.28 11.51 -7.72
N GLY A 248 -7.84 12.39 -6.89
CA GLY A 248 -7.16 12.94 -5.72
C GLY A 248 -6.83 11.87 -4.68
N ALA A 249 -7.79 10.98 -4.40
CA ALA A 249 -7.57 9.85 -3.48
C ALA A 249 -6.51 8.88 -4.02
N LEU A 250 -6.56 8.57 -5.31
CA LEU A 250 -5.55 7.73 -5.97
C LEU A 250 -4.15 8.32 -5.81
N LEU A 251 -4.00 9.63 -6.09
CA LEU A 251 -2.73 10.34 -5.95
C LEU A 251 -2.24 10.34 -4.50
N ALA A 252 -3.13 10.60 -3.54
CA ALA A 252 -2.78 10.59 -2.12
C ALA A 252 -2.37 9.20 -1.63
N TYR A 253 -3.01 8.13 -2.13
CA TYR A 253 -2.64 6.76 -1.78
C TYR A 253 -1.30 6.34 -2.40
N MET A 254 -1.03 6.75 -3.65
CA MET A 254 0.29 6.60 -4.24
C MET A 254 1.35 7.33 -3.42
N ASP A 255 1.07 8.54 -2.94
CA ASP A 255 2.03 9.29 -2.11
C ASP A 255 2.29 8.61 -0.76
N LEU A 256 1.24 8.08 -0.12
CA LEU A 256 1.32 7.35 1.13
C LEU A 256 2.19 6.08 1.01
N THR A 257 2.03 5.34 -0.09
CA THR A 257 2.74 4.08 -0.35
C THR A 257 4.17 4.30 -0.86
N GLN A 258 4.40 5.33 -1.67
CA GLN A 258 5.73 5.70 -2.18
C GLN A 258 6.50 6.67 -1.26
N LYS A 259 5.89 7.11 -0.15
CA LYS A 259 6.49 8.00 0.87
C LYS A 259 7.12 9.26 0.27
N GLY A 260 6.39 9.96 -0.60
CA GLY A 260 6.88 11.18 -1.27
C GLY A 260 7.66 10.95 -2.56
N ASN A 261 8.00 9.70 -2.89
CA ASN A 261 8.69 9.36 -4.13
C ASN A 261 7.69 8.98 -5.23
N LEU A 262 6.72 9.86 -5.50
CA LEU A 262 5.71 9.63 -6.54
C LEU A 262 6.38 9.41 -7.92
N PRO A 263 5.87 8.47 -8.73
CA PRO A 263 6.30 8.33 -10.12
C PRO A 263 5.94 9.58 -10.91
N ARG A 264 6.50 9.73 -12.10
CA ARG A 264 6.04 10.74 -13.06
C ARG A 264 4.81 10.22 -13.80
N LEU A 265 3.64 10.72 -13.42
CA LEU A 265 2.38 10.43 -14.09
C LEU A 265 2.23 11.32 -15.32
N ARG A 266 1.60 10.75 -16.35
CA ARG A 266 1.09 11.51 -17.50
C ARG A 266 -0.07 12.39 -17.06
N PRO A 267 -0.40 13.45 -17.83
CA PRO A 267 -1.54 14.29 -17.52
C PRO A 267 -2.82 13.47 -17.38
N LEU A 268 -3.58 13.73 -16.31
CA LEU A 268 -4.84 13.03 -16.02
C LEU A 268 -5.78 13.10 -17.23
N GLN A 269 -6.20 11.94 -17.75
CA GLN A 269 -7.11 11.87 -18.89
C GLN A 269 -8.55 11.55 -18.45
N PRO A 270 -9.54 12.41 -18.76
CA PRO A 270 -10.93 12.02 -18.61
C PRO A 270 -11.33 11.08 -19.75
N VAL A 271 -11.82 9.89 -19.42
CA VAL A 271 -12.36 8.95 -20.40
C VAL A 271 -13.85 9.23 -20.55
N VAL A 272 -14.25 9.52 -21.79
CA VAL A 272 -15.64 9.77 -22.17
C VAL A 272 -16.12 8.57 -22.98
N GLU A 273 -17.33 8.08 -22.71
CA GLU A 273 -17.91 6.89 -23.36
C GLU A 273 -18.16 7.06 -24.86
N THR A 274 -18.02 8.27 -25.41
CA THR A 274 -18.20 8.53 -26.83
C THR A 274 -17.02 8.00 -27.65
N GLY A 275 -17.24 6.93 -28.42
CA GLY A 275 -16.26 6.39 -29.38
C GLY A 275 -15.81 4.96 -29.12
N TYR A 276 -16.33 4.30 -28.07
CA TYR A 276 -16.05 2.90 -27.74
C TYR A 276 -17.33 2.06 -27.82
N MET A 277 -17.20 0.79 -28.21
CA MET A 277 -18.29 -0.19 -28.15
C MET A 277 -18.19 -0.90 -26.80
N GLU A 278 -19.22 -0.78 -25.97
CA GLU A 278 -19.31 -1.54 -24.73
C GLU A 278 -19.50 -3.04 -25.03
N ILE A 279 -18.76 -3.88 -24.32
CA ILE A 279 -18.87 -5.34 -24.38
C ILE A 279 -18.95 -5.82 -22.93
N ASP A 280 -20.01 -6.54 -22.58
CA ASP A 280 -20.20 -7.03 -21.22
C ASP A 280 -19.12 -8.07 -20.83
N PRO A 281 -18.87 -8.27 -19.53
CA PRO A 281 -17.83 -9.20 -19.06
C PRO A 281 -17.98 -10.62 -19.58
N ALA A 282 -19.22 -11.14 -19.70
CA ALA A 282 -19.47 -12.49 -20.17
C ALA A 282 -19.14 -12.63 -21.67
N THR A 283 -19.51 -11.65 -22.48
CA THR A 283 -19.15 -11.58 -23.90
C THR A 283 -17.64 -11.43 -24.07
N ARG A 284 -16.98 -10.54 -23.33
CA ARG A 284 -15.51 -10.36 -23.41
C ARG A 284 -14.75 -11.63 -23.04
N ARG A 285 -15.22 -12.34 -22.00
CA ARG A 285 -14.68 -13.65 -21.59
C ARG A 285 -14.92 -14.72 -22.66
N SER A 286 -16.10 -14.75 -23.27
CA SER A 286 -16.45 -15.71 -24.34
C SER A 286 -15.66 -15.46 -25.63
N LEU A 287 -15.32 -14.20 -25.89
CA LEU A 287 -14.50 -13.78 -27.04
C LEU A 287 -12.99 -13.96 -26.82
N GLU A 288 -12.57 -14.37 -25.61
CA GLU A 288 -11.17 -14.57 -25.22
C GLU A 288 -10.21 -13.41 -25.59
N ILE A 289 -10.70 -12.16 -25.59
CA ILE A 289 -10.00 -10.99 -26.17
C ILE A 289 -8.59 -10.82 -25.57
N THR A 290 -8.46 -10.99 -24.26
CA THR A 290 -7.19 -10.82 -23.54
C THR A 290 -6.78 -12.05 -22.72
N ARG A 291 -7.64 -13.09 -22.62
CA ARG A 291 -7.41 -14.29 -21.81
C ARG A 291 -8.25 -15.47 -22.31
N THR A 292 -7.66 -16.66 -22.34
CA THR A 292 -8.33 -17.92 -22.69
C THR A 292 -9.15 -18.49 -21.54
N LEU A 293 -10.14 -19.33 -21.84
CA LEU A 293 -11.00 -20.05 -20.88
C LEU A 293 -10.34 -21.27 -20.20
N SER A 294 -9.07 -21.53 -20.52
CA SER A 294 -8.27 -22.68 -20.06
C SER A 294 -8.02 -22.69 -18.56
#